data_AF-A0A2B8AR70-F1
#
_entry.id   AF-A0A2B8AR70-F1
#
_cell.length_a   1.000
_cell.length_b   1.000
_cell.length_c   1.000
_cell.angle_alpha   90.00
_cell.angle_beta   90.00
_cell.angle_gamma   90.00
#
_symmetry.space_group_name_H-M   'P 1'
#
loop_
_entity.id
_entity.type
_entity.pdbx_description
1 polymer ?
#
loop_
_entity_poly.entity_id
_entity_poly.type
_entity_poly.pdbx_seq_one_letter_code
_entity_poly.pdbx_strand_id
1 'polypeptide(L)'
;MHDTARTANLLGATTLALSDLALAGAARDAGVSASGAAALVSLSSAPGLGVTELGRRIGLSQSAAARMVDALVANGLVERSPTAGRQVSVALTPSGARTVRRLLSVRGGRLAAALAVLDDDEQDLLAGLLGKLLTGLHGEAGSADLMCRLCDRDACVRNAACPVGRAERERGS
;
A
#
# COMPACT_ATOMS: atom_id res chain seq x y z
N MET A 1 4.94 -29.25 20.59
CA MET A 1 4.70 -27.92 21.19
C MET A 1 5.14 -26.89 20.18
N HIS A 2 4.22 -26.04 19.70
CA HIS A 2 4.57 -25.02 18.70
C HIS A 2 5.44 -23.95 19.37
N ASP A 3 6.60 -23.66 18.81
CA ASP A 3 7.48 -22.60 19.31
C ASP A 3 7.03 -21.25 18.73
N THR A 4 6.10 -20.61 19.44
CA THR A 4 5.57 -19.29 19.06
C THR A 4 6.68 -18.25 18.92
N ALA A 5 7.73 -18.32 19.73
CA ALA A 5 8.83 -17.34 19.67
C ALA A 5 9.61 -17.47 18.37
N ARG A 6 9.91 -18.71 17.95
CA ARG A 6 10.53 -18.97 16.64
C ARG A 6 9.65 -18.49 15.49
N THR A 7 8.36 -18.85 15.48
CA THR A 7 7.44 -18.43 14.41
C THR A 7 7.31 -16.91 14.33
N ALA A 8 7.19 -16.22 15.47
CA ALA A 8 7.13 -14.75 15.52
C ALA A 8 8.41 -14.09 15.00
N ASN A 9 9.59 -14.62 15.36
CA ASN A 9 10.86 -14.11 14.88
C ASN A 9 11.00 -14.28 13.35
N LEU A 10 10.62 -15.44 12.81
CA LEU A 10 10.63 -15.70 11.36
C LEU A 10 9.67 -14.77 10.61
N LEU A 11 8.46 -14.54 11.15
CA LEU A 11 7.50 -13.60 10.58
C LEU A 11 8.07 -12.17 10.55
N GLY A 12 8.69 -11.72 11.64
CA GLY A 12 9.33 -10.40 11.71
C GLY A 12 10.48 -10.25 10.71
N ALA A 13 11.39 -11.22 10.67
CA ALA A 13 12.51 -11.22 9.73
C ALA A 13 12.05 -11.22 8.26
N THR A 14 11.05 -12.03 7.94
CA THR A 14 10.46 -12.10 6.59
C THR A 14 9.76 -10.79 6.22
N THR A 15 9.03 -10.19 7.15
CA THR A 15 8.35 -8.90 6.95
C THR A 15 9.36 -7.80 6.61
N LEU A 16 10.49 -7.74 7.34
CA LEU A 16 11.55 -6.77 7.08
C LEU A 16 12.17 -6.99 5.69
N ALA A 17 12.58 -8.22 5.38
CA ALA A 17 13.20 -8.55 4.11
C ALA A 17 12.29 -8.25 2.91
N LEU A 18 11.00 -8.62 3.00
CA LEU A 18 10.02 -8.34 1.96
C LEU A 18 9.74 -6.84 1.83
N SER A 19 9.74 -6.08 2.93
CA SER A 19 9.54 -4.62 2.89
C SER A 19 10.66 -3.92 2.13
N ASP A 20 11.91 -4.30 2.40
CA ASP A 20 13.09 -3.76 1.70
C ASP A 20 13.06 -4.11 0.21
N LEU A 21 12.74 -5.37 -0.11
CA LEU A 21 12.64 -5.85 -1.49
C LEU A 21 11.53 -5.12 -2.28
N ALA A 22 10.35 -4.99 -1.66
CA ALA A 22 9.13 -4.48 -2.28
C ALA A 22 9.11 -2.96 -2.46
N LEU A 23 9.58 -2.20 -1.46
CA LEU A 23 9.38 -0.75 -1.42
C LEU A 23 10.64 0.03 -1.79
N ALA A 24 11.79 -0.31 -1.20
CA ALA A 24 12.99 0.51 -1.34
C ALA A 24 13.49 0.54 -2.79
N GLY A 25 13.53 -0.62 -3.47
CA GLY A 25 13.94 -0.62 -4.87
C GLY A 25 12.86 -0.07 -5.80
N ALA A 26 11.57 -0.38 -5.59
CA ALA A 26 10.52 0.05 -6.51
C ALA A 26 10.32 1.57 -6.50
N ALA A 27 10.40 2.21 -5.32
CA ALA A 27 10.32 3.66 -5.21
C ALA A 27 11.54 4.36 -5.84
N ARG A 28 12.75 3.82 -5.64
CA ARG A 28 13.98 4.30 -6.30
C ARG A 28 13.90 4.20 -7.81
N ASP A 29 13.45 3.06 -8.34
CA ASP A 29 13.30 2.82 -9.78
C ASP A 29 12.27 3.76 -10.43
N ALA A 30 11.28 4.19 -9.65
CA ALA A 30 10.25 5.14 -10.04
C ALA A 30 10.63 6.61 -9.81
N GLY A 31 11.80 6.89 -9.21
CA GLY A 31 12.27 8.25 -8.93
C GLY A 31 11.46 8.99 -7.85
N VAL A 32 10.82 8.27 -6.93
CA VAL A 32 9.97 8.85 -5.87
C VAL A 32 10.40 8.41 -4.48
N SER A 33 10.04 9.19 -3.46
CA SER A 33 10.19 8.77 -2.06
C SER A 33 9.21 7.63 -1.73
N ALA A 34 9.45 6.92 -0.63
CA ALA A 34 8.51 5.90 -0.13
C ALA A 34 7.11 6.47 0.17
N SER A 35 7.05 7.68 0.73
CA SER A 35 5.77 8.38 0.95
C SER A 35 5.10 8.81 -0.35
N GLY A 36 5.88 9.28 -1.33
CA GLY A 36 5.38 9.61 -2.66
C GLY A 36 4.81 8.38 -3.38
N ALA A 37 5.50 7.24 -3.29
CA ALA A 37 5.00 5.95 -3.78
C ALA A 37 3.65 5.57 -3.16
N ALA A 38 3.54 5.63 -1.82
CA ALA A 38 2.30 5.35 -1.11
C ALA A 38 1.16 6.33 -1.50
N ALA A 39 1.50 7.61 -1.71
CA ALA A 39 0.55 8.62 -2.16
C ALA A 39 0.00 8.30 -3.56
N LEU A 40 0.88 7.98 -4.51
CA LEU A 40 0.49 7.65 -5.87
C LEU A 40 -0.40 6.40 -5.91
N VAL A 41 -0.06 5.35 -5.16
CA VAL A 41 -0.90 4.15 -5.06
C VAL A 41 -2.24 4.47 -4.41
N SER A 42 -2.27 5.27 -3.34
CA SER A 42 -3.52 5.68 -2.68
C SER A 42 -4.43 6.49 -3.62
N LEU A 43 -3.85 7.41 -4.42
CA LEU A 43 -4.60 8.20 -5.39
C LEU A 43 -5.12 7.37 -6.58
N SER A 44 -4.49 6.22 -6.87
CA SER A 44 -4.96 5.32 -7.92
C SER A 44 -6.23 4.56 -7.52
N SER A 45 -6.39 4.26 -6.22
CA SER A 45 -7.55 3.57 -5.68
C SER A 45 -8.63 4.54 -5.15
N ALA A 46 -8.25 5.75 -4.77
CA ALA A 46 -9.14 6.82 -4.36
C ALA A 46 -8.72 8.15 -5.00
N PRO A 47 -9.20 8.46 -6.23
CA PRO A 47 -8.92 9.74 -6.88
C PRO A 47 -9.58 10.91 -6.15
N GLY A 48 -8.96 12.10 -6.21
CA GLY A 48 -9.57 13.34 -5.72
C GLY A 48 -9.40 13.62 -4.23
N LEU A 49 -8.55 12.87 -3.52
CA LEU A 49 -8.27 13.11 -2.10
C LEU A 49 -7.66 14.50 -1.88
N GLY A 50 -8.07 15.16 -0.79
CA GLY A 50 -7.39 16.36 -0.31
C GLY A 50 -6.02 16.04 0.31
N VAL A 51 -5.14 17.03 0.35
CA VAL A 51 -3.77 16.88 0.90
C VAL A 51 -3.78 16.36 2.35
N THR A 52 -4.66 16.86 3.20
CA THR A 52 -4.77 16.45 4.61
C THR A 52 -5.16 14.98 4.72
N GLU A 53 -6.18 14.56 3.97
CA GLU A 53 -6.66 13.17 3.98
C GLU A 53 -5.60 12.22 3.41
N LEU A 54 -4.95 12.60 2.31
CA LEU A 54 -3.83 11.85 1.75
C LEU A 54 -2.68 11.68 2.77
N GLY A 55 -2.37 12.74 3.52
CA GLY A 55 -1.41 12.69 4.63
C GLY A 55 -1.80 11.69 5.71
N ARG A 56 -3.08 11.70 6.14
CA ARG A 56 -3.62 10.77 7.14
C ARG A 56 -3.45 9.31 6.69
N ARG A 57 -3.78 9.00 5.43
CA ARG A 57 -3.67 7.64 4.87
C ARG A 57 -2.24 7.12 4.79
N ILE A 58 -1.26 8.00 4.71
CA ILE A 58 0.16 7.64 4.62
C ILE A 58 0.83 7.65 6.00
N GLY A 59 0.25 8.35 6.98
CA GLY A 59 0.82 8.55 8.32
C GLY A 59 1.76 9.75 8.39
N LEU A 60 1.46 10.83 7.66
CA LEU A 60 2.23 12.06 7.64
C LEU A 60 1.53 13.20 8.38
N SER A 61 2.33 14.08 8.99
CA SER A 61 1.82 15.38 9.44
C SER A 61 1.34 16.23 8.26
N GLN A 62 0.49 17.22 8.51
CA GLN A 62 -0.04 18.10 7.46
C GLN A 62 1.09 18.80 6.68
N SER A 63 2.13 19.29 7.36
CA SER A 63 3.28 19.95 6.72
C SER A 63 4.15 18.98 5.93
N ALA A 64 4.29 17.73 6.38
CA ALA A 64 4.98 16.69 5.61
C ALA A 64 4.16 16.27 4.37
N ALA A 65 2.84 16.15 4.51
CA ALA A 65 1.93 15.83 3.40
C ALA A 65 1.94 16.91 2.32
N ALA A 66 1.90 18.19 2.70
CA ALA A 66 1.99 19.31 1.77
C ALA A 66 3.29 19.25 0.94
N ARG A 67 4.44 19.12 1.60
CA ARG A 67 5.76 19.01 0.93
C ARG A 67 5.84 17.80 0.01
N MET A 68 5.31 16.65 0.43
CA MET A 68 5.25 15.45 -0.41
C MET A 68 4.41 15.69 -1.66
N VAL A 69 3.23 16.32 -1.54
CA VAL A 69 2.39 16.66 -2.70
C VAL A 69 3.09 17.69 -3.60
N ASP A 70 3.72 18.71 -3.04
CA ASP A 70 4.48 19.72 -3.81
C ASP A 70 5.59 19.05 -4.64
N ALA A 71 6.32 18.08 -4.06
CA ALA A 71 7.33 17.32 -4.77
C ALA A 71 6.73 16.47 -5.90
N LEU A 72 5.56 15.85 -5.69
CA LEU A 72 4.88 15.08 -6.75
C LEU A 72 4.35 15.98 -7.87
N VAL A 73 3.89 17.19 -7.55
CA VAL A 73 3.46 18.20 -8.53
C VAL A 73 4.66 18.68 -9.34
N ALA A 74 5.79 18.99 -8.68
CA ALA A 74 7.02 19.42 -9.34
C ALA A 74 7.56 18.36 -10.32
N ASN A 75 7.35 17.08 -10.02
CA ASN A 75 7.70 15.96 -10.91
C ASN A 75 6.62 15.64 -11.96
N GLY A 76 5.54 16.42 -12.04
CA GLY A 76 4.44 16.23 -13.00
C GLY A 76 3.68 14.91 -12.80
N LEU A 77 3.71 14.32 -11.60
CA LEU A 77 3.06 13.03 -11.29
C LEU A 77 1.64 13.23 -10.77
N VAL A 78 1.38 14.35 -10.11
CA VAL A 78 0.04 14.73 -9.65
C VAL A 78 -0.26 16.17 -10.01
N GLU A 79 -1.53 16.50 -10.03
CA GLU A 79 -2.01 17.87 -10.18
C GLU A 79 -2.98 18.22 -9.04
N ARG A 80 -3.06 19.50 -8.73
CA ARG A 80 -3.99 20.07 -7.75
C ARG A 80 -5.16 20.66 -8.50
N SER A 81 -6.37 20.23 -8.18
CA SER A 81 -7.60 20.77 -8.76
C SER A 81 -8.42 21.47 -7.68
N PRO A 82 -8.85 22.73 -7.91
CA PRO A 82 -9.83 23.36 -7.05
C PRO A 82 -11.11 22.53 -7.06
N THR A 83 -11.60 22.15 -5.88
CA THR A 83 -12.96 21.62 -5.76
C THR A 83 -13.96 22.78 -5.62
N ALA A 84 -15.25 22.54 -5.83
CA ALA A 84 -16.29 23.50 -5.48
C ALA A 84 -16.27 23.75 -3.96
N GLY A 85 -15.50 24.76 -3.52
CA GLY A 85 -15.25 25.07 -2.12
C GLY A 85 -13.80 25.44 -1.82
N ARG A 86 -13.40 25.34 -0.54
CA ARG A 86 -12.05 25.67 -0.05
C ARG A 86 -11.06 24.50 -0.09
N GLN A 87 -11.49 23.32 -0.54
CA GLN A 87 -10.65 22.13 -0.57
C GLN A 87 -9.92 21.99 -1.91
N VAL A 88 -8.65 21.62 -1.83
CA VAL A 88 -7.80 21.32 -2.99
C VAL A 88 -7.71 19.81 -3.09
N SER A 89 -8.25 19.25 -4.16
CA SER A 89 -8.12 17.83 -4.48
C SER A 89 -6.80 17.56 -5.20
N VAL A 90 -6.28 16.36 -5.02
CA VAL A 90 -5.08 15.86 -5.71
C VAL A 90 -5.51 14.73 -6.64
N ALA A 91 -5.05 14.77 -7.89
CA ALA A 91 -5.31 13.75 -8.89
C ALA A 91 -4.01 13.31 -9.57
N LEU A 92 -3.97 12.05 -10.03
CA LEU A 92 -2.86 11.55 -10.83
C LEU A 92 -2.89 12.20 -12.21
N THR A 93 -1.73 12.64 -12.70
CA THR A 93 -1.57 12.93 -14.12
C THR A 93 -1.46 11.61 -14.91
N PRO A 94 -1.51 11.64 -16.25
CA PRO A 94 -1.19 10.45 -17.06
C PRO A 94 0.22 9.88 -16.77
N SER A 95 1.17 10.74 -16.39
CA SER A 95 2.51 10.32 -15.97
C SER A 95 2.46 9.62 -14.61
N GLY A 96 1.76 10.20 -13.63
CA GLY A 96 1.52 9.58 -12.32
C GLY A 96 0.90 8.19 -12.44
N ALA A 97 -0.14 8.05 -13.27
CA ALA A 97 -0.79 6.76 -13.50
C ALA A 97 0.15 5.70 -14.10
N ARG A 98 1.06 6.09 -15.01
CA ARG A 98 2.11 5.19 -15.52
C ARG A 98 3.10 4.80 -14.42
N THR A 99 3.50 5.76 -13.58
CA THR A 99 4.40 5.51 -12.45
C THR A 99 3.79 4.53 -11.45
N VAL A 100 2.50 4.65 -11.13
CA VAL A 100 1.78 3.68 -10.28
C VAL A 100 1.86 2.27 -10.87
N ARG A 101 1.52 2.11 -12.17
CA ARG A 101 1.54 0.80 -12.83
C ARG A 101 2.94 0.17 -12.78
N ARG A 102 3.99 0.95 -13.05
CA ARG A 102 5.38 0.48 -12.94
C ARG A 102 5.72 0.08 -11.51
N LEU A 103 5.33 0.88 -10.52
CA LEU A 103 5.62 0.60 -9.11
C LEU A 103 4.95 -0.70 -8.65
N LEU A 104 3.66 -0.88 -8.94
CA LEU A 104 2.93 -2.09 -8.57
C LEU A 104 3.45 -3.32 -9.32
N SER A 105 3.79 -3.19 -10.61
CA SER A 105 4.37 -4.28 -11.40
C SER A 105 5.74 -4.72 -10.86
N VAL A 106 6.66 -3.79 -10.59
CA VAL A 106 7.99 -4.12 -10.04
C VAL A 106 7.86 -4.73 -8.65
N ARG A 107 7.03 -4.15 -7.78
CA ARG A 107 6.75 -4.67 -6.45
C ARG A 107 6.17 -6.10 -6.53
N GLY A 108 5.14 -6.29 -7.34
CA GLY A 108 4.46 -7.57 -7.54
C GLY A 108 5.40 -8.64 -8.06
N GLY A 109 6.21 -8.33 -9.07
CA GLY A 109 7.18 -9.28 -9.64
C GLY A 109 8.24 -9.72 -8.62
N ARG A 110 8.75 -8.81 -7.78
CA ARG A 110 9.71 -9.17 -6.74
C ARG A 110 9.10 -10.02 -5.63
N LEU A 111 7.88 -9.70 -5.21
CA LEU A 111 7.16 -10.51 -4.21
C LEU A 111 6.81 -11.90 -4.77
N ALA A 112 6.39 -11.99 -6.02
CA ALA A 112 6.13 -13.27 -6.70
C ALA A 112 7.40 -14.12 -6.78
N ALA A 113 8.55 -13.53 -7.11
CA ALA A 113 9.83 -14.24 -7.13
C ALA A 113 10.23 -14.78 -5.75
N ALA A 114 9.90 -14.07 -4.66
CA ALA A 114 10.15 -14.54 -3.30
C ALA A 114 9.23 -15.72 -2.91
N LEU A 115 8.03 -15.80 -3.50
CA LEU A 115 7.09 -16.90 -3.28
C LEU A 115 7.38 -18.13 -4.14
N ALA A 116 8.17 -18.01 -5.22
CA ALA A 116 8.45 -19.09 -6.16
C ALA A 116 9.24 -20.28 -5.58
N VAL A 117 9.68 -20.19 -4.33
CA VAL A 117 10.26 -21.33 -3.58
C VAL A 117 9.19 -22.27 -3.00
N LEU A 118 7.93 -21.84 -3.00
CA LEU A 118 6.78 -22.57 -2.49
C LEU A 118 6.01 -23.19 -3.66
N ASP A 119 5.53 -24.41 -3.47
CA ASP A 119 4.59 -25.03 -4.42
C ASP A 119 3.18 -24.41 -4.34
N ASP A 120 2.28 -24.85 -5.22
CA ASP A 120 0.93 -24.27 -5.34
C ASP A 120 0.11 -24.48 -4.05
N ASP A 121 0.20 -25.65 -3.42
CA ASP A 121 -0.52 -25.96 -2.18
C ASP A 121 0.02 -25.14 -0.99
N GLU A 122 1.35 -24.95 -0.92
CA GLU A 122 2.00 -24.10 0.07
C GLU A 122 1.64 -22.62 -0.09
N GLN A 123 1.55 -22.12 -1.33
CA GLN A 123 1.12 -20.75 -1.62
C GLN A 123 -0.34 -20.51 -1.24
N ASP A 124 -1.23 -21.46 -1.53
CA ASP A 124 -2.64 -21.36 -1.14
C ASP A 124 -2.81 -21.39 0.38
N LEU A 125 -2.07 -22.26 1.07
CA LEU A 125 -2.05 -22.29 2.53
C LEU A 125 -1.53 -20.96 3.11
N LEU A 126 -0.42 -20.45 2.57
CA LEU A 126 0.17 -19.19 3.00
C LEU A 126 -0.80 -18.02 2.76
N ALA A 127 -1.47 -17.96 1.61
CA ALA A 127 -2.46 -16.92 1.30
C ALA A 127 -3.60 -16.91 2.33
N GLY A 128 -4.10 -18.10 2.72
CA GLY A 128 -5.11 -18.23 3.78
C GLY A 128 -4.61 -17.76 5.15
N LEU A 129 -3.37 -18.09 5.53
CA LEU A 129 -2.75 -17.65 6.79
C LEU A 129 -2.51 -16.13 6.82
N LEU A 130 -1.98 -15.56 5.73
CA LEU A 130 -1.78 -14.13 5.59
C LEU A 130 -3.10 -13.37 5.67
N GLY A 131 -4.17 -13.89 5.07
CA GLY A 131 -5.51 -13.31 5.18
C GLY A 131 -5.98 -13.20 6.64
N LYS A 132 -5.82 -14.27 7.43
CA LYS A 132 -6.15 -14.28 8.86
C LYS A 132 -5.32 -13.27 9.66
N LEU A 133 -4.00 -13.24 9.42
CA LEU A 133 -3.09 -12.31 10.09
C LEU A 133 -3.43 -10.85 9.76
N LEU A 134 -3.71 -10.53 8.49
CA LEU A 134 -4.09 -9.18 8.07
C LEU A 134 -5.41 -8.72 8.70
N THR A 135 -6.41 -9.61 8.81
CA THR A 135 -7.65 -9.31 9.53
C THR A 135 -7.40 -9.01 11.01
N GLY A 136 -6.54 -9.79 11.68
CA GLY A 136 -6.14 -9.55 13.07
C GLY A 136 -5.41 -8.22 13.26
N LEU A 137 -4.38 -7.97 12.44
CA LEU A 137 -3.58 -6.74 12.48
C LEU A 137 -4.40 -5.49 12.19
N HIS A 138 -5.37 -5.56 11.28
CA HIS A 138 -6.31 -4.44 11.08
C HIS A 138 -7.04 -4.09 12.37
N GLY A 139 -7.37 -5.10 13.17
CA GLY A 139 -8.04 -4.91 14.45
C GLY A 139 -7.23 -4.14 15.49
N GLU A 140 -5.90 -4.19 15.41
CA GLU A 140 -4.97 -3.44 16.25
C GLU A 140 -4.62 -2.07 15.65
N ALA A 141 -4.35 -2.02 14.34
CA ALA A 141 -3.94 -0.81 13.63
C ALA A 141 -5.08 0.20 13.41
N GLY A 142 -6.33 -0.28 13.35
CA GLY A 142 -7.54 0.55 13.24
C GLY A 142 -7.73 1.27 11.91
N SER A 143 -6.82 1.11 10.93
CA SER A 143 -6.93 1.77 9.63
C SER A 143 -6.42 0.89 8.49
N ALA A 144 -7.32 0.55 7.55
CA ALA A 144 -6.96 -0.16 6.33
C ALA A 144 -6.04 0.69 5.45
N ASP A 145 -6.25 2.01 5.41
CA ASP A 145 -5.44 2.95 4.64
C ASP A 145 -3.96 2.88 5.04
N LEU A 146 -3.64 2.91 6.33
CA LEU A 146 -2.26 2.86 6.81
C LEU A 146 -1.61 1.49 6.54
N MET A 147 -2.36 0.42 6.77
CA MET A 147 -1.85 -0.95 6.67
C MET A 147 -1.67 -1.41 5.21
N CYS A 148 -2.52 -0.94 4.30
CA CYS A 148 -2.57 -1.37 2.89
C CYS A 148 -2.22 -0.26 1.88
N ARG A 149 -1.51 0.81 2.30
CA ARG A 149 -1.14 1.98 1.46
C ARG A 149 -0.32 1.69 0.19
N LEU A 150 0.16 0.46 0.02
CA LEU A 150 0.89 -0.01 -1.17
C LEU A 150 0.25 -1.27 -1.78
N CYS A 151 -0.99 -1.57 -1.39
CA CYS A 151 -1.70 -2.73 -1.89
C CYS A 151 -1.94 -2.60 -3.39
N ASP A 152 -1.64 -3.66 -4.13
CA ASP A 152 -2.20 -3.87 -5.45
C ASP A 152 -3.61 -4.42 -5.25
N ARG A 153 -4.61 -3.54 -5.38
CA ARG A 153 -6.00 -3.90 -5.09
C ARG A 153 -6.50 -4.99 -6.04
N ASP A 154 -6.14 -4.91 -7.31
CA ASP A 154 -6.58 -5.85 -8.35
C ASP A 154 -6.03 -7.25 -8.09
N ALA A 155 -4.76 -7.34 -7.65
CA ALA A 155 -4.19 -8.61 -7.19
C ALA A 155 -4.86 -9.10 -5.90
N CYS A 156 -5.08 -8.21 -4.92
CA CYS A 156 -5.62 -8.55 -3.60
C CYS A 156 -7.05 -9.11 -3.63
N VAL A 157 -7.87 -8.69 -4.59
CA VAL A 157 -9.26 -9.18 -4.73
C VAL A 157 -9.43 -10.24 -5.82
N ARG A 158 -8.32 -10.73 -6.39
CA ARG A 158 -8.38 -11.79 -7.39
C ARG A 158 -8.86 -13.08 -6.73
N ASN A 159 -10.02 -13.58 -7.16
CA ASN A 159 -10.64 -14.81 -6.69
C ASN A 159 -11.01 -14.86 -5.19
N ALA A 160 -10.85 -13.78 -4.44
CA ALA A 160 -11.19 -13.69 -3.02
C ALA A 160 -11.57 -12.27 -2.62
N ALA A 161 -12.33 -12.11 -1.53
CA ALA A 161 -12.60 -10.78 -0.98
C ALA A 161 -11.38 -10.26 -0.20
N CYS A 162 -11.12 -8.95 -0.29
CA CYS A 162 -10.06 -8.31 0.50
C CYS A 162 -10.30 -8.56 2.01
N PRO A 163 -9.38 -9.22 2.73
CA PRO A 163 -9.57 -9.59 4.14
C PRO A 163 -9.67 -8.36 5.05
N VAL A 164 -8.89 -7.32 4.76
CA VAL A 164 -8.87 -6.06 5.50
C VAL A 164 -10.14 -5.26 5.25
N GLY A 165 -10.53 -5.10 3.98
CA GLY A 165 -11.74 -4.36 3.63
C GLY A 165 -13.02 -5.04 4.13
N ARG A 166 -13.02 -6.38 4.25
CA ARG A 166 -14.10 -7.11 4.94
C ARG A 166 -14.12 -6.76 6.43
N ALA A 167 -12.98 -6.88 7.11
CA ALA A 167 -12.86 -6.59 8.54
C ALA A 167 -13.25 -5.14 8.89
N GLU A 168 -12.91 -4.18 8.03
CA GLU A 168 -13.27 -2.77 8.20
C GLU A 168 -14.79 -2.54 8.14
N ARG A 169 -15.49 -3.19 7.19
CA ARG A 169 -16.95 -3.11 7.09
C ARG A 169 -17.67 -3.76 8.28
N GLU A 170 -17.13 -4.87 8.77
CA GLU A 170 -17.67 -5.60 9.91
C GLU A 170 -17.51 -4.82 11.24
N ARG A 171 -16.52 -3.93 11.34
CA ARG A 171 -16.33 -3.04 12.51
C ARG A 171 -17.13 -1.73 12.43
N GLY A 172 -17.42 -1.27 11.23
CA GLY A 172 -18.19 -0.05 10.97
C GLY A 172 -19.71 -0.25 10.93
N SER A 173 -20.17 -1.51 10.98
CA SER A 173 -21.59 -1.89 11.10
C SER A 173 -21.97 -2.10 12.57
#